data_AF-A0A369NSI3-F1
#
_entry.id   AF-A0A369NSI3-F1
#
_cell.length_a   1.000
_cell.length_b   1.000
_cell.length_c   1.000
_cell.angle_alpha   90.00
_cell.angle_beta   90.00
_cell.angle_gamma   90.00
#
_symmetry.space_group_name_H-M   'P 1'
#
loop_
_entity.id
_entity.type
_entity.pdbx_description
1 polymer ?
#
loop_
_entity_poly.entity_id
_entity_poly.type
_entity_poly.pdbx_seq_one_letter_code
_entity_poly.pdbx_strand_id
1 'polypeptide(L)'
;MFGPLIVIYLFLAGAGCGTFVAAVYLSQRARSSAALRRSLGRVALPSLVVSCGMVAVGAACLMLDLGRPELALDVLANPAGSVLSVGAWALVAFMAAVAALLACNLRVLGLGRGAVLAVKALGCASALVVMVYSGLFLSTIWTLPLLASPLVPVLFTCSSLSCGAAVMLVLPLPCDADPQPLFARLSRIDGALLALEAVVLTAFMVAAAGDVLSSAAAQRLLTGDMAPVFWGALAAAGIAAPFALEAVLRRPDARACACIGVLVLIGGFFLRYCLCTAPFMDIASYL
;
A
#
# COMPACT_ATOMS: atom_id res chain seq x y z
N MET A 1 -3.58 1.36 22.60
CA MET A 1 -2.83 1.82 21.42
C MET A 1 -2.79 0.69 20.41
N PHE A 2 -2.88 1.00 19.12
CA PHE A 2 -2.55 0.00 18.10
C PHE A 2 -1.10 -0.46 18.29
N GLY A 3 -0.86 -1.77 18.23
CA GLY A 3 0.50 -2.31 18.26
C GLY A 3 1.28 -1.85 17.01
N PRO A 4 2.61 -1.72 17.06
CA PRO A 4 3.41 -1.40 15.88
C PRO A 4 3.22 -2.45 14.76
N LEU A 5 2.84 -3.67 15.12
CA LEU A 5 2.56 -4.76 14.20
C LEU A 5 1.37 -4.49 13.27
N ILE A 6 0.31 -3.82 13.73
CA ILE A 6 -0.84 -3.52 12.86
C ILE A 6 -0.46 -2.49 11.79
N VAL A 7 0.37 -1.50 12.13
CA VAL A 7 0.86 -0.49 11.18
C VAL A 7 1.71 -1.16 10.11
N ILE A 8 2.62 -2.04 10.53
CA ILE A 8 3.48 -2.83 9.64
C ILE A 8 2.63 -3.72 8.73
N TYR A 9 1.61 -4.39 9.26
CA TYR A 9 0.68 -5.19 8.49
C TYR A 9 -0.07 -4.36 7.44
N LEU A 10 -0.71 -3.25 7.84
CA LEU A 10 -1.49 -2.40 6.93
C LEU A 10 -0.62 -1.81 5.81
N PHE A 11 0.64 -1.52 6.13
CA PHE A 11 1.62 -1.05 5.16
C PHE A 11 2.03 -2.17 4.20
N LEU A 12 2.51 -3.30 4.72
CA LEU A 12 3.03 -4.41 3.91
C LEU A 12 1.92 -5.05 3.05
N ALA A 13 0.73 -5.26 3.60
CA ALA A 13 -0.41 -5.79 2.86
C ALA A 13 -0.81 -4.85 1.72
N GLY A 14 -0.91 -3.54 1.99
CA GLY A 14 -1.24 -2.53 0.99
C GLY A 14 -0.18 -2.42 -0.11
N ALA A 15 1.09 -2.25 0.26
CA ALA A 15 2.20 -2.12 -0.69
C ALA A 15 2.41 -3.40 -1.52
N GLY A 16 2.27 -4.58 -0.91
CA GLY A 16 2.34 -5.86 -1.61
C GLY A 16 1.23 -6.02 -2.64
N CYS A 17 -0.03 -5.72 -2.27
CA CYS A 17 -1.15 -5.68 -3.20
C CYS A 17 -0.94 -4.65 -4.32
N GLY A 18 -0.39 -3.48 -4.00
CA GLY A 18 -0.13 -2.41 -4.97
C GLY A 18 0.92 -2.81 -5.98
N THR A 19 1.96 -3.50 -5.52
CA THR A 19 3.03 -4.04 -6.38
C THR A 19 2.44 -5.00 -7.40
N PHE A 20 1.53 -5.89 -6.97
CA PHE A 20 0.84 -6.80 -7.88
C PHE A 20 0.00 -6.07 -8.92
N VAL A 21 -0.81 -5.10 -8.50
CA VAL A 21 -1.65 -4.29 -9.41
C VAL A 21 -0.79 -3.53 -10.41
N ALA A 22 0.29 -2.88 -9.96
CA ALA A 22 1.24 -2.18 -10.80
C ALA A 22 1.93 -3.13 -11.81
N ALA A 23 2.37 -4.31 -11.37
CA ALA A 23 2.96 -5.32 -12.24
C ALA A 23 1.97 -5.84 -13.29
N VAL A 24 0.72 -6.09 -12.93
CA VAL A 24 -0.33 -6.49 -13.88
C VAL A 24 -0.59 -5.38 -14.89
N TYR A 25 -0.73 -4.13 -14.45
CA TYR A 25 -0.90 -2.97 -15.31
C TYR A 25 0.25 -2.84 -16.32
N LEU A 26 1.49 -2.90 -15.85
CA LEU A 26 2.67 -2.83 -16.72
C LEU A 26 2.73 -4.02 -17.69
N SER A 27 2.30 -5.21 -17.27
CA SER A 27 2.23 -6.39 -18.15
C SER A 27 1.24 -6.23 -19.30
N GLN A 28 0.14 -5.49 -19.08
CA GLN A 28 -0.80 -5.15 -20.15
C GLN A 28 -0.18 -4.12 -21.11
N ARG A 29 0.47 -3.08 -20.58
CA ARG A 29 1.15 -2.05 -21.39
C ARG A 29 2.37 -2.57 -22.15
N ALA A 30 3.05 -3.59 -21.62
CA ALA A 30 4.21 -4.23 -22.24
C ALA A 30 3.87 -4.94 -23.56
N ARG A 31 2.58 -5.27 -23.81
CA ARG A 31 2.12 -5.82 -25.10
C ARG A 31 2.37 -4.85 -26.26
N SER A 32 2.34 -3.54 -26.01
CA SER A 32 2.51 -2.49 -27.02
C SER A 32 3.91 -1.89 -27.06
N SER A 33 4.82 -2.27 -26.15
CA SER A 33 6.18 -1.70 -26.10
C SER A 33 7.25 -2.77 -25.86
N ALA A 34 8.15 -2.95 -26.82
CA ALA A 34 9.26 -3.90 -26.72
C ALA A 34 10.27 -3.54 -25.62
N ALA A 35 10.54 -2.25 -25.41
CA ALA A 35 11.42 -1.78 -24.35
C ALA A 35 10.84 -2.11 -22.96
N LEU A 36 9.55 -1.82 -22.76
CA LEU A 36 8.87 -2.13 -21.50
C LEU A 36 8.81 -3.64 -21.25
N ARG A 37 8.56 -4.45 -22.27
CA ARG A 37 8.56 -5.91 -22.16
C ARG A 37 9.94 -6.48 -21.76
N ARG A 38 11.04 -5.92 -22.29
CA ARG A 38 12.40 -6.34 -21.90
C ARG A 38 12.71 -6.03 -20.44
N SER A 39 12.44 -4.80 -20.01
CA SER A 39 12.65 -4.41 -18.60
C SER A 39 11.73 -5.19 -17.66
N LEU A 40 10.44 -5.28 -17.98
CA LEU A 40 9.47 -6.05 -17.19
C LEU A 40 9.82 -7.55 -17.14
N GLY A 41 10.45 -8.11 -18.18
CA GLY A 41 10.89 -9.51 -18.17
C GLY A 41 11.89 -9.84 -17.04
N ARG A 42 12.72 -8.86 -16.63
CA ARG A 42 13.65 -9.01 -15.50
C ARG A 42 12.98 -8.77 -14.15
N VAL A 43 11.96 -7.91 -14.11
CA VAL A 43 11.32 -7.45 -12.87
C VAL A 43 10.03 -8.21 -12.54
N ALA A 44 9.40 -8.90 -13.50
CA ALA A 44 8.08 -9.54 -13.32
C ALA A 44 8.08 -10.62 -12.21
N LEU A 45 9.01 -11.57 -12.27
CA LEU A 45 9.09 -12.62 -11.23
C LEU A 45 9.48 -12.01 -9.86
N PRO A 46 10.52 -11.17 -9.74
CA PRO A 46 10.83 -10.46 -8.50
C PRO A 46 9.63 -9.68 -7.94
N SER A 47 8.85 -8.99 -8.79
CA SER A 47 7.68 -8.24 -8.33
C SER A 47 6.59 -9.12 -7.71
N LEU A 48 6.36 -10.33 -8.25
CA LEU A 48 5.43 -11.29 -7.68
C LEU A 48 5.94 -11.88 -6.37
N VAL A 49 7.24 -12.17 -6.28
CA VAL A 49 7.89 -12.68 -5.06
C VAL A 49 7.84 -11.62 -3.95
N VAL A 50 8.21 -10.36 -4.26
CA VAL A 50 8.17 -9.26 -3.30
C VAL A 50 6.73 -8.97 -2.88
N SER A 51 5.79 -8.93 -3.81
CA SER A 51 4.37 -8.77 -3.51
C SER A 51 3.85 -9.86 -2.55
N CYS A 52 4.11 -11.13 -2.87
CA CYS A 52 3.76 -12.28 -2.02
C CYS A 52 4.42 -12.18 -0.64
N GLY A 53 5.72 -11.88 -0.61
CA GLY A 53 6.51 -11.78 0.61
C GLY A 53 6.02 -10.66 1.53
N MET A 54 5.74 -9.47 0.98
CA MET A 54 5.19 -8.36 1.76
C MET A 54 3.84 -8.74 2.37
N VAL A 55 2.91 -9.29 1.59
CA VAL A 55 1.60 -9.68 2.12
C VAL A 55 1.72 -10.81 3.15
N ALA A 56 2.58 -11.81 2.93
CA ALA A 56 2.81 -12.90 3.87
C ALA A 56 3.40 -12.40 5.20
N VAL A 57 4.42 -11.53 5.15
CA VAL A 57 5.00 -10.92 6.36
C VAL A 57 3.97 -10.04 7.07
N GLY A 58 3.19 -9.25 6.33
CA GLY A 58 2.10 -8.47 6.89
C GLY A 58 1.06 -9.34 7.59
N ALA A 59 0.63 -10.44 6.97
CA ALA A 59 -0.31 -11.38 7.56
C ALA A 59 0.28 -12.05 8.82
N ALA A 60 1.57 -12.38 8.83
CA ALA A 60 2.25 -12.89 10.01
C ALA A 60 2.27 -11.85 11.15
N CYS A 61 2.55 -10.57 10.84
CA CYS A 61 2.45 -9.49 11.82
C CYS A 61 1.04 -9.37 12.41
N LEU A 62 0.01 -9.50 11.58
CA LEU A 62 -1.38 -9.50 12.05
C LEU A 62 -1.68 -10.69 12.98
N MET A 63 -1.21 -11.89 12.65
CA MET A 63 -1.39 -13.07 13.50
C MET A 63 -0.69 -12.92 14.85
N LEU A 64 0.52 -12.33 14.86
CA LEU A 64 1.25 -12.04 16.09
C LEU A 64 0.55 -10.97 16.93
N ASP A 65 -0.02 -9.94 16.31
CA ASP A 65 -0.78 -8.89 16.99
C ASP A 65 -2.09 -9.43 17.61
N LEU A 66 -2.76 -10.34 16.91
CA LEU A 66 -3.96 -11.03 17.42
C LEU A 66 -3.67 -11.97 18.60
N GLY A 67 -2.44 -12.47 18.72
CA GLY A 67 -1.99 -13.36 19.80
C GLY A 67 -2.68 -14.74 19.87
N ARG A 68 -3.69 -14.99 19.02
CA ARG A 68 -4.53 -16.20 19.01
C ARG A 68 -4.86 -16.63 17.58
N PRO A 69 -4.11 -17.56 16.98
CA PRO A 69 -4.32 -17.98 15.59
C PRO A 69 -5.67 -18.67 15.38
N GLU A 70 -6.28 -19.24 16.43
CA GLU A 70 -7.63 -19.78 16.36
C GLU A 70 -8.68 -18.74 15.94
N LEU A 71 -8.52 -17.46 16.32
CA LEU A 71 -9.45 -16.40 15.93
C LEU A 71 -9.39 -16.11 14.43
N ALA A 72 -8.20 -16.22 13.82
CA ALA A 72 -8.06 -16.05 12.39
C ALA A 72 -8.76 -17.18 11.62
N LEU A 73 -8.69 -18.41 12.14
CA LEU A 73 -9.40 -19.56 11.58
C LEU A 73 -10.91 -19.45 11.81
N ASP A 74 -11.35 -18.96 12.97
CA ASP A 74 -12.76 -18.75 13.27
C ASP A 74 -13.39 -17.66 12.38
N VAL A 75 -12.66 -16.60 12.05
CA VAL A 75 -13.11 -15.54 11.13
C VAL A 75 -13.24 -16.06 9.69
N LEU A 76 -12.42 -17.04 9.30
CA LEU A 76 -12.55 -17.74 8.02
C LEU A 76 -13.69 -18.76 8.03
N ALA A 77 -13.87 -19.48 9.14
CA ALA A 77 -14.87 -20.52 9.31
C ALA A 77 -16.29 -19.97 9.52
N ASN A 78 -16.43 -18.78 10.10
CA ASN A 78 -17.71 -18.12 10.32
C ASN A 78 -17.77 -16.79 9.55
N PRO A 79 -18.15 -16.81 8.26
CA PRO A 79 -18.35 -15.60 7.45
C PRO A 79 -19.63 -14.88 7.86
N ALA A 80 -19.75 -14.48 9.12
CA ALA A 80 -20.84 -13.66 9.62
C ALA A 80 -20.61 -12.20 9.20
N GLY A 81 -20.75 -11.90 7.90
CA GLY A 81 -20.93 -10.56 7.31
C GLY A 81 -19.99 -9.42 7.73
N SER A 82 -18.91 -9.68 8.48
CA SER A 82 -18.08 -8.65 9.09
C SER A 82 -17.03 -8.16 8.10
N VAL A 83 -16.68 -6.86 8.21
CA VAL A 83 -15.64 -6.22 7.40
C VAL A 83 -14.31 -6.98 7.49
N LEU A 84 -14.02 -7.56 8.66
CA LEU A 84 -12.81 -8.35 8.90
C LEU A 84 -12.81 -9.68 8.13
N SER A 85 -13.95 -10.38 8.05
CA SER A 85 -14.05 -11.64 7.31
C SER A 85 -13.91 -11.43 5.80
N VAL A 86 -14.50 -10.35 5.27
CA VAL A 86 -14.31 -9.96 3.85
C VAL A 86 -12.83 -9.71 3.55
N GLY A 87 -12.13 -8.99 4.43
CA GLY A 87 -10.70 -8.73 4.27
C GLY A 87 -9.85 -10.00 4.31
N ALA A 88 -10.14 -10.92 5.25
CA ALA A 88 -9.44 -12.19 5.37
C ALA A 88 -9.60 -13.07 4.11
N TRP A 89 -10.83 -13.22 3.60
CA TRP A 89 -11.09 -13.98 2.38
C TRP A 89 -10.46 -13.32 1.14
N ALA A 90 -10.48 -11.98 1.06
CA ALA A 90 -9.79 -11.26 -0.01
C ALA A 90 -8.28 -11.50 0.02
N LEU A 91 -7.67 -11.51 1.21
CA LEU A 91 -6.24 -11.77 1.38
C LEU A 91 -5.89 -13.22 0.98
N VAL A 92 -6.69 -14.21 1.36
CA VAL A 92 -6.53 -15.61 0.92
C VAL A 92 -6.66 -15.72 -0.60
N ALA A 93 -7.69 -15.11 -1.20
CA ALA A 93 -7.90 -15.13 -2.64
C ALA A 93 -6.74 -14.45 -3.41
N PHE A 94 -6.22 -13.33 -2.87
CA PHE A 94 -5.03 -12.67 -3.39
C PHE A 94 -3.80 -13.58 -3.35
N MET A 95 -3.50 -14.17 -2.19
CA MET A 95 -2.35 -15.07 -2.03
C MET A 95 -2.45 -16.29 -2.96
N ALA A 96 -3.65 -16.86 -3.11
CA ALA A 96 -3.89 -17.96 -4.04
C ALA A 96 -3.64 -17.54 -5.50
N ALA A 97 -4.10 -16.36 -5.91
CA ALA A 97 -3.88 -15.83 -7.26
C ALA A 97 -2.38 -15.59 -7.55
N VAL A 98 -1.65 -15.01 -6.59
CA VAL A 98 -0.21 -14.79 -6.70
C VAL A 98 0.55 -16.13 -6.77
N ALA A 99 0.21 -17.09 -5.89
CA ALA A 99 0.80 -18.42 -5.89
C ALA A 99 0.58 -19.17 -7.22
N ALA A 100 -0.64 -19.11 -7.78
CA ALA A 100 -0.94 -19.69 -9.08
C ALA A 100 -0.09 -19.07 -10.21
N LEU A 101 0.10 -17.75 -10.19
CA LEU A 101 0.95 -17.05 -11.17
C LEU A 101 2.43 -17.38 -10.99
N LEU A 102 2.92 -17.53 -9.75
CA LEU A 102 4.28 -18.02 -9.48
C LEU A 102 4.46 -19.45 -10.01
N ALA A 103 3.53 -20.36 -9.73
CA ALA A 103 3.56 -21.74 -10.22
C ALA A 103 3.58 -21.82 -11.75
N CYS A 104 2.84 -20.92 -12.43
CA CYS A 104 2.88 -20.78 -13.88
C CYS A 104 4.26 -20.31 -14.39
N ASN A 105 4.87 -19.32 -13.73
CA ASN A 105 6.20 -18.83 -14.11
C ASN A 105 7.30 -19.87 -13.87
N LEU A 106 7.17 -20.68 -12.83
CA LEU A 106 8.07 -21.81 -12.51
C LEU A 106 7.82 -23.05 -13.38
N ARG A 107 6.89 -23.00 -14.34
CA ARG A 107 6.48 -24.12 -15.21
C ARG A 107 5.95 -25.34 -14.46
N VAL A 108 5.54 -25.18 -13.20
CA VAL A 108 4.88 -26.23 -12.40
C VAL A 108 3.43 -26.41 -12.86
N LEU A 109 2.79 -25.32 -13.28
CA LEU A 109 1.39 -25.30 -13.69
C LEU A 109 1.22 -24.72 -15.11
N GLY A 110 0.51 -25.45 -15.98
CA GLY A 110 0.30 -25.06 -17.38
C GLY A 110 -1.05 -24.40 -17.62
N LEU A 111 -1.22 -23.12 -17.26
CA LEU A 111 -2.46 -22.39 -17.56
C LEU A 111 -2.47 -21.85 -18.99
N GLY A 112 -3.63 -21.98 -19.65
CA GLY A 112 -3.92 -21.27 -20.90
C GLY A 112 -3.93 -19.75 -20.71
N ARG A 113 -3.73 -18.98 -21.79
CA ARG A 113 -3.67 -17.51 -21.76
C ARG A 113 -4.91 -16.86 -21.11
N GLY A 114 -6.09 -17.42 -21.35
CA GLY A 114 -7.35 -16.97 -20.76
C GLY A 114 -7.39 -17.17 -19.25
N ALA A 115 -6.96 -18.33 -18.77
CA ALA A 115 -6.89 -18.64 -17.35
C ALA A 115 -5.88 -17.72 -16.62
N VAL A 116 -4.70 -17.47 -17.20
CA VAL A 116 -3.73 -16.52 -16.64
C VAL A 116 -4.33 -15.11 -16.53
N LEU A 117 -5.11 -14.68 -17.53
CA LEU A 117 -5.78 -13.38 -17.48
C LEU A 117 -6.86 -13.34 -16.39
N ALA A 118 -7.65 -14.41 -16.25
CA ALA A 118 -8.64 -14.54 -15.19
C ALA A 118 -7.99 -14.49 -13.80
N VAL A 119 -6.88 -15.21 -13.58
CA VAL A 119 -6.14 -15.18 -12.31
C VAL A 119 -5.58 -13.78 -12.03
N LYS A 120 -5.04 -13.09 -13.04
CA LYS A 120 -4.61 -11.69 -12.89
C LYS A 120 -5.76 -10.77 -12.51
N ALA A 121 -6.93 -10.92 -13.14
CA ALA A 121 -8.10 -10.12 -12.87
C ALA A 121 -8.65 -10.37 -11.46
N LEU A 122 -8.79 -11.64 -11.06
CA LEU A 122 -9.18 -12.04 -9.71
C LEU A 122 -8.19 -11.53 -8.66
N GLY A 123 -6.89 -11.67 -8.91
CA GLY A 123 -5.85 -11.13 -8.04
C GLY A 123 -5.89 -9.61 -7.92
N CYS A 124 -6.19 -8.89 -9.00
CA CYS A 124 -6.34 -7.42 -8.93
C CYS A 124 -7.60 -7.03 -8.17
N ALA A 125 -8.72 -7.74 -8.37
CA ALA A 125 -9.96 -7.50 -7.65
C ALA A 125 -9.76 -7.74 -6.15
N SER A 126 -9.17 -8.87 -5.76
CA SER A 126 -8.88 -9.16 -4.36
C SER A 126 -7.85 -8.19 -3.77
N ALA A 127 -6.80 -7.80 -4.50
CA ALA A 127 -5.86 -6.76 -4.08
C ALA A 127 -6.54 -5.43 -3.78
N LEU A 128 -7.47 -4.99 -4.64
CA LEU A 128 -8.22 -3.75 -4.43
C LEU A 128 -9.14 -3.85 -3.22
N VAL A 129 -9.81 -4.99 -3.03
CA VAL A 129 -10.59 -5.24 -1.80
C VAL A 129 -9.67 -5.16 -0.59
N VAL A 130 -8.45 -5.73 -0.66
CA VAL A 130 -7.46 -5.69 0.43
C VAL A 130 -7.10 -4.26 0.82
N MET A 131 -6.79 -3.43 -0.16
CA MET A 131 -6.44 -2.03 0.05
C MET A 131 -7.60 -1.22 0.65
N VAL A 132 -8.81 -1.38 0.10
CA VAL A 132 -9.99 -0.62 0.51
C VAL A 132 -10.46 -1.07 1.89
N TYR A 133 -10.51 -2.38 2.18
CA TYR A 133 -10.94 -2.84 3.50
C TYR A 133 -9.98 -2.37 4.58
N SER A 134 -8.68 -2.26 4.29
CA SER A 134 -7.68 -1.86 5.29
C SER A 134 -8.04 -0.49 5.90
N GLY A 135 -8.45 0.47 5.07
CA GLY A 135 -8.93 1.76 5.56
C GLY A 135 -10.38 1.71 6.08
N LEU A 136 -11.26 0.91 5.48
CA LEU A 136 -12.64 0.75 5.98
C LEU A 136 -12.68 0.16 7.39
N PHE A 137 -11.85 -0.85 7.65
CA PHE A 137 -11.69 -1.48 8.95
C PHE A 137 -11.40 -0.42 10.02
N LEU A 138 -10.42 0.46 9.77
CA LEU A 138 -10.11 1.57 10.67
C LEU A 138 -11.29 2.54 10.82
N SER A 139 -12.01 2.84 9.74
CA SER A 139 -13.17 3.75 9.78
C SER A 139 -14.37 3.20 10.52
N THR A 140 -14.46 1.88 10.67
CA THR A 140 -15.57 1.21 11.39
C THR A 140 -15.34 1.12 12.90
N ILE A 141 -14.16 1.54 13.38
CA ILE A 141 -13.84 1.56 14.80
C ILE A 141 -14.46 2.81 15.44
N TRP A 142 -15.66 2.63 16.01
CA TRP A 142 -16.46 3.69 16.63
C TRP A 142 -15.75 4.46 17.75
N THR A 143 -14.73 3.87 18.37
CA THR A 143 -13.96 4.50 19.47
C THR A 143 -12.90 5.50 18.98
N LEU A 144 -12.69 5.63 17.68
CA LEU A 144 -11.66 6.51 17.09
C LEU A 144 -12.30 7.51 16.12
N PRO A 145 -12.84 8.64 16.61
CA PRO A 145 -13.55 9.63 15.78
C PRO A 145 -12.74 10.15 14.59
N LEU A 146 -11.43 10.36 14.78
CA LEU A 146 -10.52 10.80 13.70
C LEU A 146 -10.56 9.85 12.49
N LEU A 147 -10.70 8.54 12.73
CA LEU A 147 -10.69 7.53 11.69
C LEU A 147 -12.07 7.30 11.06
N ALA A 148 -13.14 7.77 11.69
CA ALA A 148 -14.53 7.65 11.23
C ALA A 148 -14.85 8.61 10.06
N SER A 149 -13.97 8.67 9.07
CA SER A 149 -14.09 9.51 7.88
C SER A 149 -14.00 8.66 6.60
N PRO A 150 -14.86 8.88 5.60
CA PRO A 150 -14.80 8.17 4.32
C PRO A 150 -13.52 8.48 3.54
N LEU A 151 -12.76 9.52 3.92
CA LEU A 151 -11.47 9.85 3.31
C LEU A 151 -10.36 8.87 3.71
N VAL A 152 -10.49 8.16 4.85
CA VAL A 152 -9.48 7.20 5.32
C VAL A 152 -9.32 6.01 4.36
N PRO A 153 -10.39 5.31 3.93
CA PRO A 153 -10.31 4.30 2.87
C PRO A 153 -9.66 4.80 1.57
N VAL A 154 -9.96 6.04 1.18
CA VAL A 154 -9.41 6.66 -0.03
C VAL A 154 -7.90 6.87 0.12
N LEU A 155 -7.45 7.46 1.23
CA LEU A 155 -6.03 7.64 1.54
C LEU A 155 -5.28 6.31 1.56
N PHE A 156 -5.81 5.30 2.23
CA PHE A 156 -5.19 3.98 2.29
C PHE A 156 -5.07 3.34 0.92
N THR A 157 -6.08 3.49 0.07
CA THR A 157 -6.07 2.92 -1.28
C THR A 157 -5.08 3.63 -2.20
N CYS A 158 -5.12 4.97 -2.23
CA CYS A 158 -4.19 5.79 -3.01
C CYS A 158 -2.74 5.54 -2.58
N SER A 159 -2.48 5.59 -1.27
CA SER A 159 -1.15 5.34 -0.69
C SER A 159 -0.67 3.92 -0.96
N SER A 160 -1.54 2.90 -0.89
CA SER A 160 -1.18 1.52 -1.25
C SER A 160 -0.79 1.36 -2.71
N LEU A 161 -1.50 2.02 -3.63
CA LEU A 161 -1.18 2.02 -5.06
C LEU A 161 0.15 2.74 -5.32
N SER A 162 0.38 3.88 -4.66
CA SER A 162 1.62 4.64 -4.75
C SER A 162 2.82 3.84 -4.23
N CYS A 163 2.71 3.24 -3.04
CA CYS A 163 3.70 2.29 -2.51
C CYS A 163 3.97 1.11 -3.47
N GLY A 164 2.93 0.60 -4.14
CA GLY A 164 3.09 -0.45 -5.14
C GLY A 164 3.89 -0.01 -6.37
N ALA A 165 3.63 1.20 -6.87
CA ALA A 165 4.43 1.81 -7.93
C ALA A 165 5.88 2.03 -7.48
N ALA A 166 6.07 2.49 -6.24
CA ALA A 166 7.37 2.70 -5.63
C ALA A 166 8.21 1.42 -5.55
N VAL A 167 7.63 0.29 -5.15
CA VAL A 167 8.33 -1.02 -5.19
C VAL A 167 8.77 -1.35 -6.62
N MET A 168 7.91 -1.12 -7.61
CA MET A 168 8.25 -1.34 -9.02
C MET A 168 9.36 -0.41 -9.54
N LEU A 169 9.57 0.76 -8.93
CA LEU A 169 10.68 1.67 -9.21
C LEU A 169 11.99 1.28 -8.51
N VAL A 170 11.91 0.54 -7.40
CA VAL A 170 13.09 0.01 -6.67
C VAL A 170 13.66 -1.22 -7.35
N LEU A 171 12.80 -2.13 -7.85
CA LEU A 171 13.21 -3.42 -8.42
C LEU A 171 14.22 -3.39 -9.60
N PRO A 172 14.30 -2.36 -10.46
CA PRO A 172 15.31 -2.31 -11.51
C PRO A 172 16.75 -2.33 -11.00
N LEU A 173 17.00 -1.78 -9.80
CA LEU A 173 18.33 -1.73 -9.20
C LEU A 173 18.90 -3.11 -8.85
N PRO A 174 18.21 -3.97 -8.06
CA PRO A 174 18.70 -5.32 -7.75
C PRO A 174 18.57 -6.31 -8.92
N CYS A 175 17.73 -6.04 -9.92
CA CYS A 175 17.48 -6.94 -11.04
C CYS A 175 18.25 -6.57 -12.32
N ASP A 176 19.16 -5.59 -12.23
CA ASP A 176 19.91 -5.02 -13.37
C ASP A 176 19.01 -4.72 -14.57
N ALA A 177 17.81 -4.18 -14.33
CA ALA A 177 16.85 -3.86 -15.39
C ALA A 177 16.95 -2.39 -15.80
N ASP A 178 16.64 -2.07 -17.06
CA ASP A 178 16.53 -0.68 -17.50
C ASP A 178 15.31 -0.02 -16.83
N PRO A 179 15.49 0.99 -15.96
CA PRO A 179 14.40 1.61 -15.23
C PRO A 179 13.55 2.54 -16.11
N GLN A 180 14.10 3.07 -17.21
CA GLN A 180 13.46 4.12 -18.01
C GLN A 180 12.04 3.79 -18.49
N PRO A 181 11.77 2.61 -19.11
CA PRO A 181 10.43 2.30 -19.58
C PRO A 181 9.41 2.11 -18.45
N LEU A 182 9.85 1.65 -17.28
CA LEU A 182 9.01 1.51 -16.09
C LEU A 182 8.71 2.89 -15.50
N PHE A 183 9.76 3.69 -15.28
CA PHE A 183 9.66 5.05 -14.75
C PHE A 183 8.75 5.94 -15.61
N ALA A 184 8.88 5.92 -16.93
CA ALA A 184 8.06 6.74 -17.83
C ALA A 184 6.55 6.45 -17.75
N ARG A 185 6.16 5.25 -17.28
CA ARG A 185 4.76 4.86 -17.07
C ARG A 185 4.32 5.09 -15.64
N LEU A 186 5.16 4.75 -14.68
CA LEU A 186 4.82 4.81 -13.26
C LEU A 186 4.82 6.24 -12.72
N SER A 187 5.82 7.07 -13.04
CA SER A 187 5.92 8.45 -12.55
C SER A 187 4.69 9.33 -12.83
N ARG A 188 4.00 9.10 -13.95
CA ARG A 188 2.77 9.85 -14.26
C ARG A 188 1.59 9.42 -13.39
N ILE A 189 1.52 8.13 -13.08
CA ILE A 189 0.45 7.55 -12.28
C ILE A 189 0.74 7.84 -10.81
N ASP A 190 1.97 7.62 -10.36
CA ASP A 190 2.41 7.86 -9.00
C ASP A 190 2.34 9.34 -8.65
N GLY A 191 2.85 10.25 -9.49
CA GLY A 191 2.65 11.69 -9.31
C GLY A 191 1.18 12.11 -9.22
N ALA A 192 0.27 11.49 -9.99
CA ALA A 192 -1.17 11.75 -9.87
C ALA A 192 -1.76 11.19 -8.56
N LEU A 193 -1.30 10.02 -8.11
CA LEU A 193 -1.67 9.43 -6.82
C LEU A 193 -1.16 10.27 -5.64
N LEU A 194 0.08 10.76 -5.69
CA LEU A 194 0.67 11.63 -4.68
C LEU A 194 -0.05 12.99 -4.61
N ALA A 195 -0.41 13.57 -5.76
CA ALA A 195 -1.23 14.79 -5.79
C ALA A 195 -2.62 14.55 -5.19
N LEU A 196 -3.27 13.43 -5.55
CA LEU A 196 -4.56 13.05 -4.98
C LEU A 196 -4.43 12.79 -3.47
N GLU A 197 -3.39 12.09 -3.02
CA GLU A 197 -3.10 11.84 -1.62
C GLU A 197 -2.91 13.13 -0.84
N ALA A 198 -2.16 14.09 -1.38
CA ALA A 198 -1.99 15.43 -0.78
C ALA A 198 -3.33 16.18 -0.64
N VAL A 199 -4.17 16.16 -1.68
CA VAL A 199 -5.48 16.82 -1.67
C VAL A 199 -6.41 16.15 -0.66
N VAL A 200 -6.51 14.83 -0.67
CA VAL A 200 -7.37 14.07 0.25
C VAL A 200 -6.87 14.20 1.68
N LEU A 201 -5.55 14.19 1.91
CA LEU A 201 -4.95 14.35 3.23
C LEU A 201 -5.24 15.76 3.77
N THR A 202 -5.10 16.79 2.94
CA THR A 202 -5.43 18.17 3.31
C THR A 202 -6.92 18.29 3.66
N ALA A 203 -7.81 17.76 2.81
CA ALA A 203 -9.25 17.76 3.07
C ALA A 203 -9.60 17.00 4.37
N PHE A 204 -8.94 15.87 4.61
CA PHE A 204 -9.09 15.10 5.83
C PHE A 204 -8.66 15.89 7.07
N MET A 205 -7.50 16.55 7.03
CA MET A 205 -7.02 17.37 8.15
C MET A 205 -7.90 18.59 8.42
N VAL A 206 -8.43 19.25 7.38
CA VAL A 206 -9.37 20.36 7.53
C VAL A 206 -10.68 19.89 8.16
N ALA A 207 -11.23 18.77 7.69
CA ALA A 207 -12.45 18.19 8.27
C ALA A 207 -12.24 17.77 9.73
N ALA A 208 -11.11 17.11 10.03
CA ALA A 208 -10.79 16.65 11.38
C ALA A 208 -10.55 17.82 12.35
N ALA A 209 -9.96 18.92 11.90
CA ALA A 209 -9.76 20.12 12.72
C ALA A 209 -11.08 20.85 13.04
N GLY A 210 -12.08 20.76 12.16
CA GLY A 210 -13.41 21.36 12.35
C GLY A 210 -14.37 20.52 13.20
N ASP A 211 -14.05 19.25 13.45
CA ASP A 211 -14.87 18.35 14.25
C ASP A 211 -14.42 18.34 15.72
N VAL A 212 -15.35 18.51 16.66
CA VAL A 212 -15.06 18.61 18.09
C VAL A 212 -14.37 17.35 18.60
N LEU A 213 -14.79 16.17 18.14
CA LEU A 213 -14.29 14.88 18.60
C LEU A 213 -12.92 14.52 18.01
N SER A 214 -12.61 15.03 16.82
CA SER A 214 -11.38 14.72 16.09
C SER A 214 -10.31 15.81 16.20
N SER A 215 -10.69 17.03 16.61
CA SER A 215 -9.84 18.22 16.64
C SER A 215 -8.56 18.03 17.46
N ALA A 216 -8.63 17.37 18.61
CA ALA A 216 -7.45 17.13 19.47
C ALA A 216 -6.41 16.25 18.76
N ALA A 217 -6.84 15.18 18.11
CA ALA A 217 -5.95 14.29 17.36
C ALA A 217 -5.41 14.95 16.08
N ALA A 218 -6.22 15.80 15.43
CA ALA A 218 -5.77 16.62 14.31
C ALA A 218 -4.70 17.65 14.73
N GLN A 219 -4.92 18.37 15.83
CA GLN A 219 -3.94 19.31 16.39
C GLN A 219 -2.63 18.63 16.77
N ARG A 220 -2.71 17.40 17.29
CA ARG A 220 -1.53 16.58 17.60
C ARG A 220 -0.65 16.35 16.37
N LEU A 221 -1.25 16.09 15.21
CA LEU A 221 -0.55 15.92 13.94
C LEU A 221 -0.07 17.24 13.32
N LEU A 222 -0.85 18.31 13.45
CA LEU A 222 -0.53 19.58 12.79
C LEU A 222 0.51 20.40 13.56
N THR A 223 0.40 20.46 14.88
CA THR A 223 1.20 21.34 15.75
C THR A 223 1.71 20.67 17.02
N GLY A 224 1.29 19.44 17.30
CA GLY A 224 1.69 18.71 18.51
C GLY A 224 3.01 17.95 18.38
N ASP A 225 3.17 16.95 19.24
CA ASP A 225 4.33 16.05 19.32
C ASP A 225 4.57 15.24 18.03
N MET A 226 3.50 14.90 17.31
CA MET A 226 3.57 14.15 16.06
C MET A 226 3.80 15.03 14.82
N ALA A 227 3.82 16.36 14.97
CA ALA A 227 4.00 17.30 13.87
C ALA A 227 5.33 17.15 13.10
N PRO A 228 6.49 16.88 13.74
CA PRO A 228 7.73 16.62 13.02
C PRO A 228 7.64 15.40 12.11
N VAL A 229 6.93 14.35 12.55
CA VAL A 229 6.72 13.13 11.76
C VAL A 229 5.74 13.39 10.61
N PHE A 230 4.64 14.08 10.88
CA PHE A 230 3.63 14.42 9.89
C PHE A 230 4.17 15.35 8.79
N TRP A 231 4.83 16.45 9.14
CA TRP A 231 5.34 17.39 8.15
C TRP A 231 6.66 16.94 7.52
N GLY A 232 7.57 16.39 8.33
CA GLY A 232 8.90 15.99 7.86
C GLY A 232 8.86 14.69 7.05
N ALA A 233 8.37 13.61 7.67
CA ALA A 233 8.45 12.29 7.07
C ALA A 233 7.32 12.01 6.07
N LEU A 234 6.08 12.39 6.40
CA LEU A 234 4.93 12.18 5.52
C LEU A 234 4.84 13.27 4.43
N ALA A 235 4.64 14.53 4.80
CA ALA A 235 4.36 15.58 3.82
C ALA A 235 5.58 15.96 2.96
N ALA A 236 6.72 16.24 3.59
CA ALA A 236 7.91 16.67 2.86
C ALA A 236 8.64 15.50 2.18
N ALA A 237 9.08 14.49 2.95
CA ALA A 237 9.84 13.37 2.39
C ALA A 237 8.96 12.37 1.63
N GLY A 238 7.75 12.10 2.09
CA GLY A 238 6.88 11.07 1.53
C GLY A 238 6.03 11.50 0.34
N ILE A 239 5.69 12.80 0.23
CA ILE A 239 4.82 13.32 -0.82
C ILE A 239 5.54 14.37 -1.66
N ALA A 240 5.97 15.48 -1.07
CA ALA A 240 6.48 16.62 -1.84
C ALA A 240 7.79 16.32 -2.57
N ALA A 241 8.74 15.66 -1.89
CA ALA A 241 10.03 15.28 -2.48
C ALA A 241 9.89 14.32 -3.67
N PRO A 242 9.22 13.15 -3.56
CA PRO A 242 9.06 12.26 -4.70
C PRO A 242 8.24 12.91 -5.82
N PHE A 243 7.18 13.65 -5.51
CA PHE A 243 6.40 14.37 -6.52
C PHE A 243 7.27 15.36 -7.32
N ALA A 244 8.12 16.14 -6.65
CA ALA A 244 9.04 17.06 -7.31
C ALA A 244 10.11 16.32 -8.12
N LEU A 245 10.69 15.24 -7.58
CA LEU A 245 11.70 14.43 -8.26
C LEU A 245 11.14 13.78 -9.53
N GLU A 246 9.91 13.24 -9.48
CA GLU A 246 9.23 12.66 -10.63
C GLU A 246 8.91 13.71 -11.71
N ALA A 247 8.58 14.94 -11.31
CA ALA A 247 8.32 16.03 -12.25
C ALA A 247 9.59 16.55 -12.95
N VAL A 248 10.72 16.58 -12.24
CA VAL A 248 11.99 17.13 -12.75
C VAL A 248 12.79 16.08 -13.52
N LEU A 249 12.89 14.86 -13.00
CA LEU A 249 13.74 13.81 -13.57
C LEU A 249 13.08 13.17 -14.79
N ARG A 250 13.68 13.35 -15.98
CA ARG A 250 13.15 12.79 -17.23
C ARG A 250 13.69 11.40 -17.57
N ARG A 251 14.94 11.13 -17.18
CA ARG A 251 15.65 9.86 -17.43
C ARG A 251 16.49 9.48 -16.21
N PRO A 252 15.87 9.22 -15.06
CA PRO A 252 16.59 8.76 -13.88
C PRO A 252 17.27 7.41 -14.15
N ASP A 253 18.43 7.23 -13.55
CA ASP A 253 19.09 5.94 -13.46
C ASP A 253 18.40 5.05 -12.41
N ALA A 254 18.86 3.81 -12.25
CA ALA A 254 18.21 2.85 -11.35
C ALA A 254 18.30 3.29 -9.88
N ARG A 255 19.37 4.00 -9.50
CA ARG A 255 19.57 4.51 -8.14
C ARG A 255 18.61 5.66 -7.84
N ALA A 256 18.45 6.61 -8.76
CA ALA A 256 17.48 7.68 -8.60
C ALA A 256 16.05 7.14 -8.53
N CYS A 257 15.68 6.16 -9.36
CA CYS A 257 14.36 5.51 -9.28
C CYS A 257 14.15 4.82 -7.93
N ALA A 258 15.16 4.09 -7.44
CA ALA A 258 15.08 3.44 -6.14
C ALA A 258 14.98 4.46 -4.99
N CYS A 259 15.68 5.59 -5.07
CA CYS A 259 15.59 6.67 -4.09
C CYS A 259 14.18 7.26 -4.03
N ILE A 260 13.57 7.58 -5.19
CA ILE A 260 12.17 8.03 -5.27
C ILE A 260 11.25 6.98 -4.64
N GLY A 261 11.41 5.71 -5.02
CA GLY A 261 10.58 4.63 -4.48
C GLY A 261 10.71 4.48 -2.96
N VAL A 262 11.93 4.59 -2.41
CA VAL A 262 12.14 4.54 -0.96
C VAL A 262 11.46 5.71 -0.25
N LEU A 263 11.53 6.93 -0.79
CA LEU A 263 10.84 8.11 -0.24
C LEU A 263 9.32 7.90 -0.19
N VAL A 264 8.72 7.40 -1.27
CA VAL A 264 7.29 7.09 -1.32
C VAL A 264 6.91 6.00 -0.32
N LEU A 265 7.73 4.95 -0.18
CA LEU A 265 7.50 3.88 0.81
C LEU A 265 7.57 4.39 2.25
N ILE A 266 8.53 5.29 2.54
CA ILE A 266 8.62 5.99 3.82
C ILE A 266 7.34 6.80 4.07
N GLY A 267 6.89 7.57 3.08
CA GLY A 267 5.64 8.32 3.15
C GLY A 267 4.43 7.45 3.47
N GLY A 268 4.24 6.37 2.72
CA GLY A 268 3.11 5.46 2.93
C GLY A 268 3.15 4.75 4.28
N PHE A 269 4.33 4.42 4.81
CA PHE A 269 4.46 3.90 6.17
C PHE A 269 4.06 4.95 7.20
N PHE A 270 4.60 6.17 7.09
CA PHE A 270 4.32 7.24 8.05
C PHE A 270 2.88 7.76 7.97
N LEU A 271 2.20 7.67 6.82
CA LEU A 271 0.77 7.93 6.72
C LEU A 271 -0.02 7.00 7.65
N ARG A 272 0.22 5.69 7.54
CA ARG A 272 -0.45 4.68 8.35
C ARG A 272 -0.09 4.81 9.82
N TYR A 273 1.19 5.08 10.11
CA TYR A 273 1.65 5.36 11.46
C TYR A 273 0.95 6.58 12.08
N CYS A 274 0.88 7.71 11.37
CA CYS A 274 0.20 8.91 11.85
C CYS A 274 -1.27 8.65 12.15
N LEU A 275 -2.00 7.99 11.24
CA LEU A 275 -3.41 7.69 11.40
C LEU A 275 -3.68 6.69 12.53
N CYS A 276 -2.81 5.70 12.72
CA CYS A 276 -2.95 4.73 13.80
C CYS A 276 -2.51 5.27 15.16
N THR A 277 -1.56 6.20 15.23
CA THR A 277 -1.02 6.69 16.52
C THR A 277 -1.74 7.95 17.02
N ALA A 278 -2.08 8.89 16.13
CA ALA A 278 -2.67 10.18 16.52
C ALA A 278 -3.94 10.07 17.40
N PRO A 279 -4.88 9.12 17.16
CA PRO A 279 -6.07 8.99 18.00
C PRO A 279 -5.80 8.59 19.45
N PHE A 280 -4.66 7.95 19.74
CA PHE A 280 -4.33 7.48 21.09
C PHE A 280 -3.44 8.49 21.79
N MET A 281 -4.04 9.33 22.64
CA MET A 281 -3.32 10.24 23.51
C MET A 281 -2.28 9.47 24.34
N ASP A 282 -1.04 9.96 24.39
CA ASP A 282 -0.05 9.40 25.29
C ASP A 282 -0.49 9.62 26.75
N ILE A 283 -0.52 8.52 27.49
CA ILE A 283 -0.76 8.45 28.94
C ILE A 283 0.30 9.26 29.72
N ALA A 284 1.36 9.72 29.06
CA ALA A 284 2.39 10.60 29.63
C ALA A 284 1.88 12.01 30.04
N SER A 285 0.61 12.34 29.76
CA SER A 285 -0.03 13.57 30.26
C SER A 285 -0.76 13.39 31.61
N TYR A 286 -0.71 12.19 32.21
CA TYR A 286 -1.31 11.86 33.51
C TYR A 286 -0.31 11.35 34.57
N LEU A 287 1.01 11.44 34.30
CA LEU A 287 2.09 11.23 35.27
C LEU A 287 2.91 12.51 35.42
#